data_AF-A0A1M5J513-F1
#
_entry.id   AF-A0A1M5J513-F1
#
_cell.length_a   1.000
_cell.length_b   1.000
_cell.length_c   1.000
_cell.angle_alpha   90.00
_cell.angle_beta   90.00
_cell.angle_gamma   90.00
#
_symmetry.space_group_name_H-M   'P 1'
#
loop_
_entity.id
_entity.type
_entity.pdbx_description
1 polymer ?
#
loop_
_entity_poly.entity_id
_entity_poly.type
_entity_poly.pdbx_seq_one_letter_code
_entity_poly.pdbx_strand_id
1 'polypeptide(L)' 'MKCYKCQSENKVKAGFTRGLQRYKCKDCGCYFSVESKSDVKSLEQR' A
#
# COMPACT_ATOMS: atom_id res chain seq x y z
N MET A 1 3.98 -2.63 -2.43
CA MET A 1 4.36 -1.19 -2.36
C MET A 1 5.60 -1.02 -1.51
N LYS A 2 6.58 -0.28 -2.06
CA LYS A 2 7.72 0.24 -1.32
C LYS A 2 7.30 1.51 -0.58
N CYS A 3 7.98 1.86 0.49
CA CYS A 3 7.76 3.14 1.16
C CYS A 3 7.99 4.28 0.16
N TYR A 4 7.03 5.17 -0.03
CA TYR A 4 7.19 6.29 -0.98
C TYR A 4 8.29 7.28 -0.56
N LYS A 5 8.66 7.29 0.73
CA LYS A 5 9.65 8.23 1.28
C LYS A 5 11.09 7.73 1.15
N CYS A 6 11.34 6.46 1.50
CA CYS A 6 12.69 5.89 1.51
C CYS A 6 12.87 4.70 0.56
N GLN A 7 11.83 4.33 -0.18
CA GLN A 7 11.81 3.18 -1.10
C GLN A 7 12.11 1.83 -0.44
N SER A 8 12.16 1.77 0.89
CA SER A 8 12.35 0.52 1.61
C SER A 8 11.16 -0.42 1.45
N GLU A 9 11.48 -1.71 1.43
CA GLU A 9 10.52 -2.81 1.39
C GLU A 9 10.09 -3.26 2.79
N ASN A 10 10.87 -2.87 3.82
CA ASN A 10 10.62 -3.19 5.21
C ASN A 10 9.44 -2.37 5.74
N LYS A 11 8.31 -3.05 5.89
CA LYS A 11 7.06 -2.49 6.39
C LYS A 11 6.36 -3.48 7.29
N VAL A 12 5.58 -2.96 8.23
CA VAL A 12 4.72 -3.75 9.12
C VAL A 12 3.28 -3.26 9.03
N LYS A 13 2.33 -4.15 9.26
CA LYS A 13 0.91 -3.79 9.37
C LYS A 13 0.73 -2.85 10.56
N ALA A 14 0.02 -1.74 10.35
CA ALA A 14 -0.19 -0.67 11.32
C ALA A 14 -1.69 -0.34 11.44
N GLY A 15 -2.54 -1.38 11.41
CA GLY A 15 -3.99 -1.26 11.46
C GLY A 15 -4.62 -0.96 10.10
N PHE A 16 -5.82 -0.40 10.13
CA PHE A 16 -6.61 -0.08 8.94
C PHE A 16 -6.98 1.40 8.92
N THR A 17 -7.16 1.99 7.74
CA THR A 17 -7.62 3.36 7.56
C THR A 17 -8.60 3.37 6.39
N ARG A 18 -9.84 3.81 6.63
CA ARG A 18 -10.93 3.81 5.63
C ARG A 18 -11.16 2.43 4.99
N GLY A 19 -11.04 1.36 5.78
CA GLY A 19 -11.16 -0.02 5.30
C GLY A 19 -9.93 -0.57 4.58
N LEU A 20 -8.91 0.25 4.34
CA LEU A 20 -7.66 -0.17 3.69
C LEU A 20 -6.61 -0.55 4.72
N GLN A 21 -5.81 -1.58 4.42
CA GLN A 21 -4.67 -1.94 5.25
C GLN A 21 -3.65 -0.79 5.27
N ARG A 22 -3.39 -0.27 6.47
CA ARG A 22 -2.33 0.71 6.75
C ARG A 22 -1.05 -0.05 7.10
N TYR A 23 0.07 0.43 6.57
CA TYR A 23 1.41 -0.05 6.85
C TYR A 23 2.28 1.06 7.45
N LYS A 24 3.28 0.68 8.24
CA LYS A 24 4.35 1.53 8.73
C LYS A 24 5.68 1.04 8.20
N CYS A 25 6.48 1.93 7.62
CA CYS A 25 7.86 1.63 7.22
C CYS A 25 8.74 1.48 8.46
N LYS A 26 9.56 0.41 8.52
CA LYS A 26 10.48 0.17 9.64
C LYS A 26 11.70 1.11 9.62
N ASP A 27 12.17 1.51 8.44
CA ASP A 27 13.39 2.32 8.31
C ASP A 27 13.13 3.80 8.57
N CYS A 28 12.06 4.36 7.98
CA CYS A 28 11.78 5.80 8.08
C CYS A 28 10.56 6.14 8.95
N GLY A 29 9.82 5.14 9.45
CA GLY A 29 8.67 5.33 10.33
C GLY A 29 7.40 5.90 9.67
N CYS A 30 7.41 6.22 8.37
CA CYS A 30 6.23 6.75 7.67
C CYS A 30 5.11 5.72 7.56
N TYR A 31 3.88 6.22 7.56
CA TYR A 31 2.69 5.42 7.33
C TYR A 31 2.21 5.57 5.90
N PHE A 32 1.79 4.46 5.30
CA PHE A 32 1.20 4.43 3.96
C PHE A 32 0.16 3.32 3.89
N SER A 33 -0.88 3.51 3.09
CA SER A 33 -1.89 2.49 2.83
C SER A 33 -1.64 1.87 1.47
N VAL A 34 -1.97 0.59 1.31
CA VAL A 34 -2.18 0.05 -0.03
C VAL A 34 -3.50 0.59 -0.51
N GLU A 35 -3.46 1.48 -1.49
CA GLU A 35 -4.63 1.70 -2.32
C GLU A 35 -4.99 0.35 -2.92
N SER A 36 -6.23 -0.09 -2.69
CA SER A 36 -6.79 -1.23 -3.39
C SER A 36 -6.70 -0.89 -4.87
N LYS A 37 -5.68 -1.40 -5.56
CA LYS A 37 -5.77 -1.55 -7.00
C LYS A 37 -6.85 -2.59 -7.18
N SER A 38 -8.10 -2.13 -7.24
CA SER A 38 -9.12 -2.84 -7.99
C SER A 38 -8.50 -2.99 -9.37
N ASP A 39 -7.95 -4.17 -9.63
CA ASP A 39 -7.62 -4.62 -10.96
C ASP A 39 -8.94 -4.61 -11.71
N VAL A 40 -9.32 -3.43 -12.21
CA VAL A 40 -10.34 -3.29 -13.23
C VAL A 40 -9.72 -3.93 -14.45
N LYS A 41 -9.85 -5.26 -14.51
CA LYS A 41 -9.67 -6.04 -15.71
C LYS A 41 -10.74 -5.59 -16.71
N SER A 42 -10.53 -4.45 -17.35
CA SER A 42 -11.17 -4.12 -18.63
C SER A 42 -10.40 -4.84 -19.73
N LEU A 43 -10.47 -6.17 -19.72
CA LEU A 43 -10.19 -7.01 -20.88
C LEU A 43 -11.53 -7.55 -21.36
N GLU A 44 -12.33 -6.68 -21.98
CA GLU A 44 -13.39 -7.10 -22.89
C GLU A 44 -13.15 -6.37 -24.21
N GLN A 45 -12.23 -6.94 -24.99
CA GLN A 45 -12.20 -6.76 -26.44
C GLN A 45 -13.54 -7.31 -26.99
N ARG A 46 -14.27 -6.51 -27.76
CA ARG A 46 -15.29 -7.00 -28.68
C ARG A 46 -15.15 -6.29 -30.01
#